data_AF-A0A961Q2W1-F1
#
_entry.id   AF-A0A961Q2W1-F1
#
_cell.length_a   1.000
_cell.length_b   1.000
_cell.length_c   1.000
_cell.angle_alpha   90.00
_cell.angle_beta   90.00
_cell.angle_gamma   90.00
#
_symmetry.space_group_name_H-M   'P 1'
#
loop_
_entity.id
_entity.type
_entity.pdbx_description
1 polymer ?
#
loop_
_entity_poly.entity_id
_entity_poly.type
_entity_poly.pdbx_seq_one_letter_code
_entity_poly.pdbx_strand_id
1 'polypeptide(L)'
;RAPGADGGYELPRERWHAIADTVAPRVRQALDHAAARIRAFHERQIEPDLEVDDGGVRLVLRVTPLARVGLYVPGGTARYPSSVLMTAIPARVAGVREIVMVTPGPSPETLLAAKLAGVDRVFELGGAQAVAALAYGTETVPRVDKIVGPGNQWVAVAKRMVYGEVDID
;
A
#
# COMPACT_ATOMS: atom_id res chain seq x y z
N ARG A 1 -15.22 -4.51 14.69
CA ARG A 1 -15.24 -3.19 15.36
C ARG A 1 -16.25 -2.33 14.61
N ALA A 2 -17.16 -1.65 15.30
CA ALA A 2 -18.09 -0.72 14.65
C ALA A 2 -17.30 0.38 13.91
N PRO A 3 -17.84 0.97 12.82
CA PRO A 3 -17.21 2.10 12.14
C PRO A 3 -16.92 3.24 13.13
N GLY A 4 -15.94 4.09 12.78
CA GLY A 4 -15.59 5.26 13.59
C GLY A 4 -16.79 6.21 13.78
N ALA A 5 -16.62 7.24 14.62
CA ALA A 5 -17.67 8.19 14.99
C ALA A 5 -18.43 8.83 13.80
N ASP A 6 -17.86 8.79 12.58
CA ASP A 6 -18.43 9.35 11.35
C ASP A 6 -19.07 8.28 10.43
N GLY A 7 -19.25 7.04 10.89
CA GLY A 7 -19.86 5.93 10.14
C GLY A 7 -19.00 5.34 9.01
N GLY A 8 -17.89 5.98 8.65
CA GLY A 8 -16.94 5.52 7.65
C GLY A 8 -15.81 4.64 8.21
N TYR A 9 -15.25 3.78 7.35
CA TYR A 9 -14.02 3.04 7.63
C TYR A 9 -12.75 3.79 7.22
N GLU A 10 -12.87 4.83 6.40
CA GLU A 10 -11.74 5.68 6.01
C GLU A 10 -11.33 6.59 7.16
N LEU A 11 -10.03 6.62 7.48
CA LEU A 11 -9.47 7.60 8.39
C LEU A 11 -9.23 8.90 7.62
N PRO A 12 -9.86 10.03 8.02
CA PRO A 12 -9.59 11.32 7.39
C PRO A 12 -8.10 11.67 7.42
N ARG A 13 -7.58 12.24 6.34
CA ARG A 13 -6.13 12.50 6.18
C ARG A 13 -5.54 13.29 7.33
N GLU A 14 -6.22 14.38 7.71
CA GLU A 14 -5.81 15.23 8.83
C GLU A 14 -5.72 14.44 10.14
N ARG A 15 -6.69 13.57 10.39
CA ARG A 15 -6.76 12.76 11.61
C ARG A 15 -5.60 11.78 11.70
N TRP A 16 -5.34 10.99 10.64
CA TRP A 16 -4.25 10.01 10.71
C TRP A 16 -2.88 10.66 10.60
N HIS A 17 -2.75 11.82 9.94
CA HIS A 17 -1.53 12.64 10.00
C HIS A 17 -1.27 13.14 11.42
N ALA A 18 -2.28 13.65 12.13
CA ALA A 18 -2.13 14.11 13.51
C ALA A 18 -1.66 12.96 14.43
N ILE A 19 -2.21 11.76 14.27
CA ILE A 19 -1.77 10.57 15.02
C ILE A 19 -0.33 10.18 14.64
N ALA A 20 0.03 10.18 13.36
CA ALA A 20 1.40 9.94 12.92
C ALA A 20 2.39 10.96 13.53
N ASP A 21 1.93 12.18 13.78
CA ASP A 21 2.77 13.25 14.32
C ASP A 21 3.04 13.14 15.83
N THR A 22 2.35 12.24 16.54
CA THR A 22 2.64 11.95 17.96
C THR A 22 3.80 10.97 18.17
N VAL A 23 4.35 10.38 17.10
CA VAL A 23 5.45 9.40 17.22
C VAL A 23 6.70 10.06 17.77
N ALA A 24 7.33 9.42 18.76
CA ALA A 24 8.52 9.91 19.43
C ALA A 24 9.66 10.23 18.43
N PRO A 25 10.43 11.32 18.62
CA PRO A 25 11.44 11.77 17.66
C PRO A 25 12.45 10.70 17.25
N ARG A 26 12.91 9.86 18.20
CA ARG A 26 13.85 8.77 17.93
C ARG A 26 13.28 7.73 16.97
N VAL A 27 12.01 7.36 17.12
CA VAL A 27 11.34 6.38 16.25
C VAL A 27 11.09 6.98 14.87
N ARG A 28 10.67 8.25 14.83
CA ARG A 28 10.52 9.00 13.57
C ARG A 28 11.82 9.01 12.77
N GLN A 29 12.94 9.39 13.40
CA GLN A 29 14.24 9.43 12.75
C GLN A 29 14.65 8.06 12.18
N ALA A 30 14.37 6.97 12.90
CA ALA A 30 14.63 5.62 12.43
C ALA A 30 13.77 5.25 11.20
N LEU A 31 12.49 5.61 11.20
CA LEU A 31 11.58 5.37 10.08
C LEU A 31 11.93 6.24 8.87
N ASP A 32 12.30 7.51 9.07
CA ASP A 32 12.79 8.40 8.01
C ASP A 32 14.05 7.83 7.35
N HIS A 33 15.01 7.37 8.16
CA HIS A 33 16.23 6.74 7.67
C HIS A 33 15.94 5.47 6.86
N ALA A 34 15.07 4.59 7.38
CA ALA A 34 14.66 3.37 6.67
C ALA A 34 13.96 3.70 5.34
N ALA A 35 13.01 4.64 5.36
CA ALA A 35 12.26 5.06 4.17
C ALA A 35 13.20 5.63 3.09
N ALA A 36 14.15 6.48 3.47
CA ALA A 36 15.12 7.05 2.55
C ALA A 36 15.99 5.96 1.89
N ARG A 37 16.46 4.98 2.66
CA ARG A 37 17.28 3.87 2.12
C ARG A 37 16.48 2.97 1.17
N ILE A 38 15.24 2.63 1.55
CA ILE A 38 14.36 1.79 0.70
C ILE A 38 14.07 2.51 -0.61
N ARG A 39 13.76 3.81 -0.55
CA ARG A 39 13.50 4.63 -1.74
C ARG A 39 14.72 4.68 -2.66
N ALA A 40 15.88 5.03 -2.12
CA ALA A 40 17.11 5.13 -2.89
C ALA A 40 17.54 3.80 -3.55
N PHE A 41 17.15 2.65 -2.98
CA PHE A 41 17.38 1.35 -3.58
C PHE A 41 16.44 1.10 -4.76
N HIS A 42 15.12 1.27 -4.56
CA HIS A 42 14.13 0.98 -5.59
C HIS A 42 14.17 1.97 -6.76
N GLU A 43 14.59 3.22 -6.53
CA GLU A 43 14.80 4.21 -7.61
C GLU A 43 15.85 3.73 -8.62
N ARG A 44 16.80 2.88 -8.21
CA ARG A 44 17.82 2.29 -9.09
C ARG A 44 17.33 1.06 -9.85
N GLN A 45 16.15 0.55 -9.51
CA GLN A 45 15.56 -0.65 -10.11
C GLN A 45 14.47 -0.32 -11.14
N ILE A 46 14.23 0.96 -11.43
CA ILE A 46 13.26 1.37 -12.45
C ILE A 46 13.72 0.84 -13.82
N GLU A 47 12.89 0.00 -14.42
CA GLU A 47 13.12 -0.54 -15.76
C GLU A 47 12.77 0.53 -16.81
N PRO A 48 13.69 0.90 -17.71
CA PRO A 48 13.38 1.83 -18.78
C PRO A 48 12.55 1.15 -19.87
N ASP A 49 11.79 1.95 -20.60
CA ASP A 49 11.23 1.52 -21.87
C ASP A 49 12.34 1.04 -22.82
N LEU A 50 12.03 0.03 -23.64
CA LEU A 50 12.93 -0.49 -24.67
C LEU A 50 12.28 -0.38 -26.04
N GLU A 51 13.04 0.09 -27.02
CA GLU A 51 12.62 0.20 -28.40
C GLU A 51 13.76 -0.23 -29.32
N VAL A 52 13.47 -1.16 -30.23
CA VAL A 52 14.46 -1.71 -31.18
C VAL A 52 13.86 -1.78 -32.59
N ASP A 53 14.69 -1.57 -33.60
CA ASP A 53 14.35 -1.84 -35.01
C ASP A 53 14.94 -3.19 -35.40
N ASP A 54 14.10 -4.06 -35.96
CA ASP A 54 14.49 -5.36 -36.50
C ASP A 54 14.07 -5.45 -37.97
N GLY A 55 15.00 -5.11 -38.88
CA GLY A 55 14.76 -5.16 -40.32
C GLY A 55 13.65 -4.22 -40.79
N GLY A 56 13.51 -3.04 -40.18
CA GLY A 56 12.43 -2.09 -40.47
C GLY A 56 11.13 -2.36 -39.72
N VAL A 57 11.08 -3.38 -38.85
CA VAL A 57 9.99 -3.61 -37.90
C VAL A 57 10.35 -3.00 -36.55
N ARG A 58 9.51 -2.08 -36.08
CA ARG A 58 9.66 -1.44 -34.77
C ARG A 58 9.08 -2.33 -33.66
N LEU A 59 9.93 -2.79 -32.74
CA LEU A 59 9.55 -3.55 -31.55
C LEU A 59 9.69 -2.67 -30.31
N VAL A 60 8.68 -2.67 -29.43
CA VAL A 60 8.60 -1.78 -28.27
C VAL A 60 8.15 -2.54 -27.02
N LEU A 61 8.90 -2.38 -25.93
CA LEU A 61 8.47 -2.69 -24.56
C LEU A 61 8.22 -1.36 -23.84
N ARG A 62 6.97 -1.16 -23.36
CA ARG A 62 6.60 -0.04 -22.51
C ARG A 62 6.35 -0.54 -21.09
N VAL A 63 7.03 0.06 -20.12
CA VAL A 63 6.83 -0.24 -18.70
C VAL A 63 5.94 0.86 -18.11
N THR A 64 4.77 0.48 -17.62
CA THR A 64 3.79 1.44 -17.07
C THR A 64 3.37 1.05 -15.66
N PRO A 65 3.22 2.02 -14.73
CA PRO A 65 2.75 1.72 -13.38
C PRO A 65 1.29 1.28 -13.36
N LEU A 66 0.96 0.47 -12.37
CA LEU A 66 -0.43 0.24 -11.99
C LEU A 66 -1.09 1.56 -11.59
N ALA A 67 -2.39 1.70 -11.87
CA ALA A 67 -3.11 2.93 -11.54
C ALA A 67 -3.32 3.03 -10.03
N ARG A 68 -3.68 1.92 -9.39
CA ARG A 68 -3.96 1.83 -7.96
C ARG A 68 -3.50 0.50 -7.36
N VAL A 69 -2.87 0.55 -6.18
CA VAL A 69 -2.51 -0.66 -5.42
C VAL A 69 -3.11 -0.65 -4.03
N GLY A 70 -3.50 -1.82 -3.56
CA GLY A 70 -4.00 -2.07 -2.21
C GLY A 70 -2.92 -2.70 -1.34
N LEU A 71 -2.74 -2.18 -0.13
CA LEU A 71 -1.81 -2.70 0.87
C LEU A 71 -2.59 -3.24 2.05
N TYR A 72 -2.49 -4.55 2.31
CA TYR A 72 -2.97 -5.15 3.54
C TYR A 72 -1.88 -5.09 4.61
N VAL A 73 -2.18 -4.43 5.72
CA VAL A 73 -1.24 -4.32 6.85
C VAL A 73 -1.88 -4.95 8.09
N PRO A 74 -1.31 -6.05 8.64
CA PRO A 74 -1.82 -6.70 9.84
C PRO A 74 -1.94 -5.74 11.04
N GLY A 75 -2.99 -5.94 11.83
CA GLY A 75 -3.16 -5.26 13.12
C GLY A 75 -2.69 -6.11 14.30
N GLY A 76 -2.98 -5.62 15.51
CA GLY A 76 -2.70 -6.35 16.76
C GLY A 76 -1.23 -6.31 17.18
N THR A 77 -0.64 -7.46 17.51
CA THR A 77 0.76 -7.59 17.93
C THR A 77 1.74 -7.64 16.76
N ALA A 78 1.26 -7.91 15.54
CA ALA A 78 2.05 -7.97 14.31
C ALA A 78 2.09 -6.63 13.56
N ARG A 79 2.10 -5.51 14.29
CA ARG A 79 2.15 -4.16 13.71
C ARG A 79 3.59 -3.82 13.34
N TYR A 80 3.93 -3.96 12.06
CA TYR A 80 5.26 -3.68 11.53
C TYR A 80 5.25 -2.47 10.59
N PRO A 81 5.66 -1.28 11.07
CA PRO A 81 5.83 -0.11 10.21
C PRO A 81 6.76 -0.38 9.02
N SER A 82 7.75 -1.27 9.19
CA SER A 82 8.65 -1.70 8.13
C SER A 82 7.93 -2.36 6.96
N SER A 83 6.89 -3.17 7.20
CA SER A 83 6.10 -3.79 6.13
C SER A 83 5.37 -2.75 5.28
N VAL A 84 4.91 -1.66 5.90
CA VAL A 84 4.31 -0.53 5.17
C VAL A 84 5.36 0.14 4.28
N LEU A 85 6.54 0.44 4.82
CA LEU A 85 7.62 1.05 4.04
C LEU A 85 8.03 0.15 2.85
N MET A 86 8.20 -1.15 3.09
CA MET A 86 8.66 -2.12 2.07
C MET A 86 7.63 -2.40 0.97
N THR A 87 6.35 -2.05 1.16
CA THR A 87 5.31 -2.26 0.15
C THR A 87 4.88 -0.97 -0.53
N ALA A 88 4.72 0.13 0.22
CA ALA A 88 4.27 1.41 -0.34
C ALA A 88 5.37 2.17 -1.08
N ILE A 89 6.63 2.13 -0.59
CA ILE A 89 7.71 2.87 -1.24
C ILE A 89 7.98 2.35 -2.66
N PRO A 90 8.11 1.03 -2.91
CA PRO A 90 8.31 0.52 -4.26
C PRO A 90 7.15 0.88 -5.19
N ALA A 91 5.90 0.81 -4.71
CA ALA A 91 4.74 1.22 -5.48
C ALA A 91 4.80 2.71 -5.87
N ARG A 92 5.16 3.58 -4.92
CA ARG A 92 5.29 5.02 -5.20
C ARG A 92 6.44 5.30 -6.18
N VAL A 93 7.58 4.64 -6.00
CA VAL A 93 8.75 4.76 -6.88
C VAL A 93 8.43 4.28 -8.30
N ALA A 94 7.66 3.20 -8.44
CA ALA A 94 7.20 2.71 -9.74
C ALA A 94 6.28 3.71 -10.46
N GLY A 95 5.70 4.68 -9.75
CA GLY A 95 4.80 5.69 -10.32
C GLY A 95 3.31 5.40 -10.10
N VAL A 96 2.96 4.49 -9.19
CA VAL A 96 1.56 4.24 -8.83
C VAL A 96 0.93 5.52 -8.31
N ARG A 97 -0.23 5.89 -8.86
CA ARG A 97 -0.89 7.17 -8.56
C ARG A 97 -1.64 7.13 -7.24
N GLU A 98 -2.36 6.04 -6.96
CA GLU A 98 -3.15 5.89 -5.75
C GLU A 98 -2.75 4.63 -4.95
N ILE A 99 -2.30 4.83 -3.72
CA ILE A 99 -1.90 3.77 -2.80
C ILE A 99 -2.91 3.71 -1.65
N VAL A 100 -3.63 2.60 -1.55
CA VAL A 100 -4.71 2.40 -0.58
C VAL A 100 -4.27 1.40 0.48
N MET A 101 -4.25 1.80 1.74
CA MET A 101 -3.90 0.92 2.85
C MET A 101 -5.14 0.50 3.64
N VAL A 102 -5.30 -0.81 3.86
CA VAL A 102 -6.30 -1.37 4.78
C VAL A 102 -5.57 -1.96 5.99
N THR A 103 -5.99 -1.59 7.19
CA THR A 103 -5.37 -2.10 8.42
C THR A 103 -6.31 -2.07 9.62
N PRO A 104 -6.45 -3.17 10.39
CA PRO A 104 -7.29 -3.15 11.58
C PRO A 104 -6.55 -2.55 12.77
N GLY A 105 -6.98 -1.37 13.22
CA GLY A 105 -6.46 -0.68 14.41
C GLY A 105 -4.97 -0.30 14.28
N PRO A 106 -4.62 0.64 13.38
CA PRO A 106 -3.23 1.05 13.13
C PRO A 106 -2.62 1.74 14.36
N SER A 107 -1.31 1.55 14.56
CA SER A 107 -0.55 2.32 15.56
C SER A 107 -0.05 3.65 14.98
N PRO A 108 0.35 4.61 15.83
CA PRO A 108 1.01 5.84 15.38
C PRO A 108 2.21 5.60 14.47
N GLU A 109 3.04 4.60 14.76
CA GLU A 109 4.21 4.25 13.95
C GLU A 109 3.82 3.68 12.58
N THR A 110 2.72 2.91 12.53
CA THR A 110 2.17 2.39 11.27
C THR A 110 1.67 3.53 10.38
N LEU A 111 0.98 4.50 10.97
CA LEU A 111 0.50 5.69 10.27
C LEU A 111 1.65 6.61 9.87
N LEU A 112 2.71 6.73 10.68
CA LEU A 112 3.89 7.46 10.27
C LEU A 112 4.59 6.78 9.09
N ALA A 113 4.74 5.46 9.09
CA ALA A 113 5.28 4.76 7.94
C ALA A 113 4.43 4.96 6.68
N ALA A 114 3.10 4.92 6.80
CA ALA A 114 2.19 5.23 5.70
C ALA A 114 2.38 6.66 5.16
N LYS A 115 2.56 7.64 6.05
CA LYS A 115 2.84 9.04 5.71
C LYS A 115 4.14 9.16 4.92
N LEU A 116 5.23 8.56 5.42
CA LEU A 116 6.56 8.64 4.84
C LEU A 116 6.69 7.88 3.52
N ALA A 117 5.93 6.79 3.35
CA ALA A 117 5.90 6.01 2.13
C ALA A 117 4.99 6.58 1.03
N GLY A 118 4.18 7.60 1.37
CA GLY A 118 3.26 8.24 0.44
C GLY A 118 2.00 7.43 0.19
N VAL A 119 1.42 6.82 1.23
CA VAL A 119 0.07 6.24 1.16
C VAL A 119 -0.97 7.36 1.01
N ASP A 120 -1.97 7.15 0.15
CA ASP A 120 -2.99 8.17 -0.15
C ASP A 120 -4.21 8.06 0.76
N ARG A 121 -4.69 6.84 0.99
CA ARG A 121 -5.92 6.57 1.73
C ARG A 121 -5.71 5.43 2.71
N VAL A 122 -6.28 5.57 3.91
CA VAL A 122 -6.15 4.59 4.99
C VAL A 122 -7.53 4.20 5.48
N PHE A 123 -7.81 2.89 5.50
CA PHE A 123 -9.07 2.35 5.99
C PHE A 123 -8.84 1.44 7.20
N GLU A 124 -9.61 1.64 8.27
CA GLU A 124 -9.59 0.79 9.46
C GLU A 124 -10.39 -0.52 9.19
N LEU A 125 -9.85 -1.35 8.31
CA LEU A 125 -10.43 -2.62 7.83
C LEU A 125 -9.39 -3.74 7.90
N GLY A 126 -9.83 -4.98 8.10
CA GLY A 126 -8.94 -6.14 8.09
C GLY A 126 -9.66 -7.41 7.64
N GLY A 127 -8.96 -8.55 7.64
CA GLY A 127 -9.53 -9.85 7.27
C GLY A 127 -9.89 -10.00 5.79
N ALA A 128 -10.64 -11.05 5.47
CA ALA A 128 -11.05 -11.38 4.11
C ALA A 128 -11.93 -10.28 3.47
N GLN A 129 -12.77 -9.62 4.26
CA GLN A 129 -13.63 -8.52 3.82
C GLN A 129 -12.84 -7.31 3.32
N ALA A 130 -11.67 -7.03 3.90
CA ALA A 130 -10.81 -5.94 3.42
C ALA A 130 -10.19 -6.29 2.06
N VAL A 131 -9.81 -7.56 1.86
CA VAL A 131 -9.32 -8.05 0.56
C VAL A 131 -10.43 -7.97 -0.49
N ALA A 132 -11.64 -8.41 -0.16
CA ALA A 132 -12.78 -8.30 -1.07
C ALA A 132 -13.11 -6.84 -1.42
N ALA A 133 -13.10 -5.93 -0.44
CA ALA A 133 -13.34 -4.51 -0.67
C ALA A 133 -12.30 -3.88 -1.60
N LEU A 134 -11.01 -4.27 -1.48
CA LEU A 134 -9.97 -3.83 -2.41
C LEU A 134 -10.13 -4.45 -3.81
N ALA A 135 -10.49 -5.73 -3.89
CA ALA A 135 -10.59 -6.45 -5.17
C ALA A 135 -11.79 -6.03 -6.02
N TYR A 136 -12.93 -5.80 -5.38
CA TYR A 136 -14.20 -5.51 -6.07
C TYR A 136 -14.62 -4.03 -5.97
N GLY A 137 -14.06 -3.29 -5.02
CA GLY A 137 -14.53 -1.95 -4.68
C GLY A 137 -15.83 -1.95 -3.88
N THR A 138 -16.07 -0.84 -3.20
CA THR A 138 -17.34 -0.51 -2.52
C THR A 138 -17.67 0.97 -2.78
N GLU A 139 -18.75 1.48 -2.20
CA GLU A 139 -19.07 2.90 -2.22
C GLU A 139 -17.98 3.78 -1.61
N THR A 140 -17.12 3.20 -0.76
CA THR A 140 -16.07 3.94 -0.01
C THR A 140 -14.66 3.49 -0.35
N VAL A 141 -14.44 2.17 -0.49
CA VAL A 141 -13.13 1.58 -0.79
C VAL A 141 -13.01 1.46 -2.31
N PRO A 142 -12.03 2.11 -2.94
CA PRO A 142 -11.85 2.01 -4.38
C PRO A 142 -11.29 0.63 -4.76
N ARG A 143 -11.75 0.08 -5.88
CA ARG A 143 -11.17 -1.13 -6.48
C ARG A 143 -9.71 -0.88 -6.87
N VAL A 144 -8.79 -1.78 -6.53
CA VAL A 144 -7.36 -1.68 -6.87
C VAL A 144 -6.98 -2.65 -8.00
N ASP A 145 -5.79 -2.50 -8.56
CA ASP A 145 -5.28 -3.39 -9.63
C ASP A 145 -4.47 -4.57 -9.04
N LYS A 146 -3.78 -4.34 -7.92
CA LYS A 146 -2.97 -5.35 -7.21
C LYS A 146 -3.11 -5.19 -5.70
N ILE A 147 -3.19 -6.31 -4.98
CA ILE A 147 -3.19 -6.35 -3.51
C ILE A 147 -1.88 -6.96 -3.03
N VAL A 148 -1.13 -6.21 -2.22
CA VAL A 148 0.12 -6.67 -1.61
C VAL A 148 0.05 -6.73 -0.09
N GLY A 149 0.93 -7.51 0.52
CA GLY A 149 1.11 -7.55 1.96
C GLY A 149 0.64 -8.86 2.59
N PRO A 150 1.32 -9.30 3.66
CA PRO A 150 1.02 -10.55 4.33
C PRO A 150 -0.21 -10.41 5.23
N GLY A 151 -0.91 -11.51 5.48
CA GLY A 151 -2.00 -11.56 6.45
C GLY A 151 -2.16 -12.95 7.05
N ASN A 152 -3.17 -13.11 7.90
CA ASN A 152 -3.50 -14.41 8.46
C ASN A 152 -4.09 -15.35 7.39
N GLN A 153 -4.41 -16.59 7.77
CA GLN A 153 -4.98 -17.60 6.86
C GLN A 153 -6.22 -17.11 6.08
N TRP A 154 -7.06 -16.28 6.68
CA TRP A 154 -8.25 -15.74 6.02
C TRP A 154 -7.90 -14.75 4.92
N VAL A 155 -6.90 -13.89 5.16
CA VAL A 155 -6.38 -12.94 4.17
C VAL A 155 -5.69 -13.69 3.04
N ALA A 156 -4.90 -14.72 3.36
CA ALA A 156 -4.22 -15.54 2.36
C ALA A 156 -5.21 -16.27 1.44
N VAL A 157 -6.23 -16.91 2.01
CA VAL A 157 -7.29 -17.58 1.23
C VAL A 157 -8.08 -16.55 0.41
N ALA A 158 -8.45 -15.40 0.99
CA ALA A 158 -9.15 -14.36 0.26
C ALA A 158 -8.34 -13.82 -0.93
N LYS A 159 -7.04 -13.55 -0.75
CA LYS A 159 -6.13 -13.13 -1.83
C LYS A 159 -6.09 -14.17 -2.95
N ARG A 160 -6.01 -15.45 -2.58
CA ARG A 160 -6.06 -16.55 -3.56
C ARG A 160 -7.39 -16.60 -4.31
N MET A 161 -8.52 -16.34 -3.65
CA MET A 161 -9.85 -16.37 -4.28
C MET A 161 -10.09 -15.20 -5.24
N VAL A 162 -9.50 -14.03 -4.98
CA VAL A 162 -9.64 -12.84 -5.84
C VAL A 162 -8.54 -12.74 -6.91
N TYR A 163 -7.58 -13.66 -6.92
CA TYR A 163 -6.56 -13.70 -7.94
C TYR A 163 -7.18 -13.90 -9.34
N GLY A 164 -6.79 -13.06 -10.29
CA GLY A 164 -7.39 -12.99 -11.63
C GLY A 164 -8.39 -11.83 -11.77
N GLU A 165 -9.07 -11.43 -10.69
CA GLU A 165 -9.78 -10.15 -10.63
C GLU A 165 -8.81 -9.01 -10.32
N VAL A 166 -7.87 -9.27 -9.41
CA VAL A 166 -6.71 -8.43 -9.11
C VAL A 166 -5.46 -9.28 -9.02
N ASP A 167 -4.30 -8.67 -9.22
CA ASP A 167 -3.04 -9.34 -8.96
C ASP A 167 -2.75 -9.42 -7.46
N ILE A 168 -1.93 -10.39 -7.06
CA ILE A 168 -1.40 -10.52 -5.70
C ILE A 168 0.14 -10.64 -5.72
N ASP A 169 0.81 -10.31 -4.62
CA ASP A 169 2.20 -10.71 -4.35
C ASP A 169 2.29 -12.19 -3.91
#